data_AF-A0A6A9TTY1-F1
#
_entry.id   AF-A0A6A9TTY1-F1
#
_cell.length_a   1.000
_cell.length_b   1.000
_cell.length_c   1.000
_cell.angle_alpha   90.00
_cell.angle_beta   90.00
_cell.angle_gamma   90.00
#
_symmetry.space_group_name_H-M   'P 1'
#
loop_
_entity.id
_entity.type
_entity.pdbx_description
1 polymer ?
#
loop_
_entity_poly.entity_id
_entity_poly.type
_entity_poly.pdbx_seq_one_letter_code
_entity_poly.pdbx_strand_id
1 'polypeptide(L)' 'MSRIEAVFFDCDGTLVDSEVICSRAYVTMFQEFGITLDPEEVFKRFR' A
#
# COMPACT_ATOMS: atom_id res chain seq x y z
N MET A 1 -35.11 2.35 -15.67
CA MET A 1 -33.99 2.12 -14.72
C MET A 1 -33.07 3.32 -14.87
N SER A 2 -32.78 4.05 -13.78
CA SER A 2 -31.85 5.18 -13.84
C SER A 2 -30.49 4.64 -14.24
N ARG A 3 -30.03 5.06 -15.42
CA ARG A 3 -28.73 4.72 -15.98
C ARG A 3 -27.70 5.40 -15.08
N ILE A 4 -26.86 4.64 -14.38
CA ILE A 4 -25.76 5.24 -13.61
C ILE A 4 -24.93 6.06 -14.60
N GLU A 5 -24.74 7.35 -14.30
CA GLU A 5 -24.12 8.32 -15.21
C GLU A 5 -22.61 8.46 -14.94
N ALA A 6 -22.17 8.14 -13.72
CA ALA A 6 -20.76 8.11 -13.35
C ALA A 6 -20.51 7.20 -12.15
N VAL A 7 -19.28 6.68 -12.07
CA VAL A 7 -18.76 5.94 -10.91
C VAL A 7 -17.38 6.51 -10.57
N PHE A 8 -17.20 6.89 -9.31
CA PHE A 8 -15.91 7.28 -8.78
C PHE A 8 -15.35 6.14 -7.96
N PHE A 9 -14.06 5.90 -8.11
CA PHE A 9 -13.34 4.88 -7.38
C PHE A 9 -12.32 5.55 -6.47
N ASP A 10 -12.17 4.97 -5.29
CA ASP A 10 -11.01 5.25 -4.46
C ASP A 10 -9.73 4.82 -5.22
N CYS A 11 -8.62 5.50 -4.95
CA CYS A 11 -7.37 5.28 -5.67
C CYS A 11 -6.51 4.23 -4.97
N ASP A 12 -6.19 4.47 -3.71
CA ASP A 12 -5.28 3.62 -2.92
C ASP A 12 -5.97 2.33 -2.48
N GLY A 13 -5.33 1.19 -2.70
CA GLY A 13 -5.89 -0.13 -2.40
C GLY A 13 -7.07 -0.56 -3.29
N THR A 14 -7.65 0.34 -4.09
CA THR A 14 -8.79 0.07 -4.99
C THR A 14 -8.38 0.10 -6.46
N LEU A 15 -7.78 1.19 -6.95
CA LEU A 15 -7.26 1.27 -8.32
C LEU A 15 -5.75 0.98 -8.40
N VAL A 16 -5.03 1.23 -7.31
CA VAL A 16 -3.57 1.06 -7.21
C VAL A 16 -3.24 0.22 -5.99
N ASP A 17 -2.37 -0.79 -6.17
CA ASP A 17 -1.82 -1.58 -5.06
C ASP A 17 -0.70 -0.80 -4.33
N SER A 18 -1.08 0.33 -3.74
CA SER A 18 -0.16 1.26 -3.08
C SER A 18 0.38 0.73 -1.75
N GLU A 19 -0.27 -0.27 -1.16
CA GLU A 19 0.13 -0.87 0.12
C GLU A 19 1.47 -1.63 -0.01
N VAL A 20 1.68 -2.37 -1.10
CA VAL A 20 2.96 -3.05 -1.38
C VAL A 20 4.10 -2.04 -1.55
N ILE A 21 3.81 -0.91 -2.21
CA ILE A 21 4.80 0.16 -2.44
C ILE A 21 5.17 0.82 -1.11
N CYS A 22 4.19 1.13 -0.27
CA CYS A 22 4.41 1.69 1.07
C CYS A 22 5.24 0.75 1.95
N SER A 23 4.92 -0.56 1.99
CA SER A 23 5.72 -1.53 2.76
C SER A 23 7.18 -1.59 2.31
N ARG A 24 7.43 -1.56 0.99
CA ARG A 24 8.81 -1.55 0.45
C ARG A 24 9.55 -0.24 0.77
N ALA A 25 8.85 0.89 0.76
CA ALA A 25 9.43 2.18 1.13
C ALA A 25 9.86 2.17 2.61
N TYR A 26 9.05 1.61 3.51
CA TYR A 26 9.43 1.45 4.92
C TYR A 26 10.68 0.58 5.07
N VAL A 27 10.70 -0.62 4.49
CA VAL A 27 11.88 -1.51 4.58
C VAL A 27 13.15 -0.78 4.11
N THR A 28 13.07 -0.06 2.99
CA THR A 28 14.21 0.68 2.44
C THR A 28 14.65 1.81 3.38
N MET A 29 13.71 2.60 3.88
CA MET A 29 14.01 3.73 4.77
C MET A 29 14.62 3.26 6.10
N PHE A 30 14.08 2.20 6.72
CA PHE A 30 14.62 1.68 7.98
C PHE A 30 16.01 1.06 7.82
N GLN A 31 16.33 0.50 6.66
CA GLN A 31 17.68 0.00 6.34
C GLN A 31 18.74 1.11 6.38
N GLU A 32 18.40 2.35 5.99
CA GLU A 32 19.31 3.50 6.08
C GLU A 32 19.73 3.81 7.52
N PHE A 33 18.91 3.41 8.50
CA PHE A 33 19.18 3.55 9.93
C PHE A 33 19.71 2.26 10.59
N GLY A 34 20.07 1.23 9.79
CA GLY A 34 20.57 -0.04 10.30
C GLY A 34 19.50 -0.95 10.92
N ILE A 35 18.21 -0.67 10.66
CA ILE A 35 17.08 -1.47 11.15
C ILE A 35 16.60 -2.39 10.03
N THR A 36 16.67 -3.69 10.26
CA THR A 36 16.17 -4.69 9.32
C THR A 36 14.71 -5.02 9.63
N LEU A 37 13.83 -4.82 8.66
CA LEU A 37 12.43 -5.22 8.71
C LEU A 37 12.18 -6.37 7.74
N ASP A 38 11.42 -7.38 8.17
CA ASP A 38 10.94 -8.44 7.29
C ASP A 38 9.79 -7.91 6.41
N PRO A 39 9.90 -7.95 5.08
CA PRO A 39 8.87 -7.39 4.20
C PRO A 39 7.50 -8.06 4.33
N GLU A 40 7.45 -9.37 4.61
CA GLU A 40 6.19 -10.06 4.82
C GLU A 40 5.54 -9.65 6.15
N GLU A 41 6.32 -9.51 7.22
CA GLU A 41 5.85 -9.02 8.51
C GLU A 41 5.32 -7.58 8.40
N VAL A 42 6.04 -6.70 7.70
CA VAL A 42 5.61 -5.31 7.49
C VAL A 42 4.28 -5.27 6.74
N PHE A 43 4.15 -6.08 5.68
CA PHE A 43 2.91 -6.17 4.91
C PHE A 43 1.76 -6.81 5.72
N LYS A 44 2.01 -7.82 6.56
CA LYS A 44 0.96 -8.46 7.36
C LYS A 44 0.49 -7.60 8.53
N ARG A 45 1.36 -6.74 9.07
CA ARG A 45 1.12 -6.01 10.33
C ARG A 45 0.69 -4.57 10.16
N PHE A 46 1.05 -3.93 9.04
CA PHE A 46 0.80 -2.50 8.79
C PHE A 46 -0.03 -2.25 7.53
N ARG A 47 -0.65 -3.29 6.99
CA ARG A 47 -1.70 -3.23 5.96
C ARG A 47 -3.07 -3.17 6.63
#